data_AF-A0A529M8J4-F1
#
_entry.id   AF-A0A529M8J4-F1
#
_cell.length_a   1.000
_cell.length_b   1.000
_cell.length_c   1.000
_cell.angle_alpha   90.00
_cell.angle_beta   90.00
_cell.angle_gamma   90.00
#
_symmetry.space_group_name_H-M   'P 1'
#
loop_
_entity.id
_entity.type
_entity.pdbx_description
1 polymer ?
#
loop_
_entity_poly.entity_id
_entity_poly.type
_entity_poly.pdbx_seq_one_letter_code
_entity_poly.pdbx_strand_id
1 'polypeptide(L)' 'MGNRTRTIAGRDITRSVADALQYISYYHPPDYIRSLSHAYTREQSPSAKNAIGQI' A
#
# COMPACT_ATOMS: atom_id res chain seq x y z
N MET A 1 -14.56 -28.24 22.91
CA MET A 1 -14.83 -27.03 22.09
C MET A 1 -14.76 -27.44 20.63
N GLY A 2 -15.90 -27.53 19.93
CA GLY A 2 -15.94 -27.99 18.54
C GLY A 2 -15.43 -26.91 17.59
N ASN A 3 -14.53 -27.29 16.67
CA ASN A 3 -14.02 -26.39 15.64
C ASN A 3 -15.16 -26.00 14.69
N ARG A 4 -15.45 -24.69 14.57
CA ARG A 4 -16.39 -24.17 13.57
C ARG A 4 -15.64 -23.94 12.26
N THR A 5 -15.84 -24.82 11.29
CA THR A 5 -15.37 -24.59 9.91
C THR A 5 -16.28 -23.59 9.23
N ARG A 6 -15.72 -22.49 8.72
CA ARG A 6 -16.42 -21.51 7.89
C ARG A 6 -15.95 -21.64 6.44
N THR A 7 -16.86 -21.98 5.54
CA THR A 7 -16.58 -21.98 4.10
C THR A 7 -16.67 -20.55 3.57
N ILE A 8 -15.64 -20.10 2.85
CA ILE A 8 -15.60 -18.80 2.17
C ILE A 8 -15.65 -19.06 0.67
N ALA A 9 -16.53 -18.36 -0.06
CA ALA A 9 -16.58 -18.51 -1.51
C ALA A 9 -15.37 -17.83 -2.15
N GLY A 10 -14.80 -18.42 -3.21
CA GLY A 10 -13.63 -17.85 -3.89
C GLY A 10 -13.83 -16.40 -4.34
N ARG A 11 -15.05 -16.05 -4.79
CA ARG A 11 -15.42 -14.68 -5.17
C ARG A 11 -15.24 -13.66 -4.04
N ASP A 12 -15.44 -14.08 -2.79
CA ASP A 12 -15.36 -13.18 -1.64
C ASP A 12 -13.88 -12.84 -1.36
N ILE A 13 -12.98 -13.80 -1.60
CA ILE A 13 -11.53 -13.59 -1.52
C ILE A 13 -11.09 -12.65 -2.65
N THR A 14 -11.47 -12.95 -3.89
CA THR A 14 -11.11 -12.11 -5.05
C THR A 14 -11.56 -10.68 -4.85
N ARG A 15 -12.81 -10.46 -4.41
CA ARG A 15 -13.33 -9.13 -4.13
C ARG A 15 -12.56 -8.45 -3.00
N SER A 16 -12.30 -9.15 -1.89
CA SER A 16 -11.56 -8.57 -0.77
C SER A 16 -10.14 -8.14 -1.17
N VAL A 17 -9.46 -8.92 -2.01
CA VAL A 17 -8.11 -8.56 -2.49
C VAL A 17 -8.20 -7.36 -3.43
N ALA A 18 -9.16 -7.35 -4.37
CA ALA A 18 -9.35 -6.22 -5.27
C ALA A 18 -9.63 -4.91 -4.51
N ASP A 19 -10.53 -4.95 -3.51
CA ASP A 19 -10.86 -3.79 -2.68
C ASP A 19 -9.65 -3.30 -1.87
N ALA A 20 -8.85 -4.21 -1.32
CA ALA A 20 -7.62 -3.86 -0.60
C ALA A 20 -6.56 -3.21 -1.51
N LEU A 21 -6.37 -3.74 -2.72
CA LEU A 21 -5.45 -3.17 -3.70
C LEU A 21 -5.92 -1.78 -4.15
N GLN A 22 -7.22 -1.61 -4.43
CA GLN A 22 -7.78 -0.32 -4.79
C GLN A 22 -7.59 0.73 -3.68
N TYR A 23 -7.77 0.33 -2.41
CA TYR A 23 -7.54 1.20 -1.27
C TYR A 23 -6.08 1.63 -1.17
N ILE A 24 -5.13 0.68 -1.24
CA ILE A 24 -3.69 0.99 -1.12
C ILE A 24 -3.18 1.83 -2.29
N SER A 25 -3.74 1.68 -3.50
CA SER A 25 -3.39 2.52 -4.64
C SER A 25 -3.80 3.99 -4.49
N TYR A 26 -4.78 4.28 -3.63
CA TYR A 26 -5.29 5.65 -3.43
C TYR A 26 -4.84 6.26 -2.11
N TYR A 27 -4.72 5.44 -1.07
CA TYR A 27 -4.36 5.88 0.27
C TYR A 27 -2.93 5.50 0.60
N HIS A 28 -2.07 6.51 0.62
CA HIS A 28 -0.71 6.38 1.10
C HIS A 28 -0.68 6.55 2.63
N PRO A 29 -0.29 5.52 3.41
CA PRO A 29 -0.26 5.62 4.86
C PRO A 29 0.78 6.68 5.30
N PRO A 30 0.61 7.32 6.47
CA PRO A 30 1.52 8.35 6.95
C PRO A 30 3.00 7.91 6.97
N ASP A 31 3.27 6.64 7.26
CA ASP A 31 4.63 6.10 7.31
C ASP A 31 5.28 5.98 5.93
N TYR A 32 4.50 5.78 4.86
CA TYR A 32 4.99 5.83 3.48
C TYR A 32 5.45 7.24 3.13
N ILE A 33 4.62 8.26 3.42
CA ILE A 33 4.93 9.67 3.15
C ILE A 33 6.16 10.11 3.95
N ARG A 34 6.25 9.74 5.25
CA ARG A 34 7.44 10.00 6.06
C ARG A 34 8.68 9.36 5.43
N SER A 35 8.60 8.10 5.02
CA SER A 35 9.73 7.42 4.38
C SER A 35 10.17 8.13 3.09
N LEU A 36 9.24 8.58 2.25
CA LEU A 36 9.54 9.37 1.06
C LEU A 36 10.19 10.72 1.40
N SER A 37 9.70 11.44 2.40
CA SER A 37 10.30 12.71 2.84
C SER A 37 11.75 12.54 3.32
N HIS A 38 12.00 11.48 4.09
CA HIS A 38 13.36 11.12 4.51
C HIS A 38 14.25 10.73 3.33
N ALA A 39 13.71 10.01 2.34
CA ALA A 39 14.43 9.66 1.11
C ALA A 39 14.75 10.91 0.27
N TYR A 40 13.78 11.79 0.05
CA TYR A 40 13.95 13.06 -0.68
C TYR A 40 15.09 13.91 -0.11
N THR A 41 15.18 13.97 1.22
CA THR A 41 16.21 14.76 1.91
C THR A 41 17.62 14.21 1.65
N ARG A 42 17.78 12.88 1.58
CA ARG A 42 19.08 12.22 1.42
C ARG A 42 19.47 11.95 -0.03
N GLU A 43 18.52 11.90 -0.94
CA GLU A 43 18.74 11.56 -2.35
C GLU A 43 19.65 12.59 -3.03
N GLN A 44 20.65 12.09 -3.76
CA GLN A 44 21.68 12.90 -4.42
C GLN A 44 21.41 13.01 -5.92
N SER A 45 20.76 12.02 -6.54
CA SER A 45 20.39 12.06 -7.94
C SER A 45 19.26 13.07 -8.17
N PRO A 46 19.46 14.12 -9.00
CA PRO A 46 18.44 15.13 -9.24
C PRO A 46 17.15 14.54 -9.83
N SER A 47 17.27 13.58 -10.76
CA SER A 47 16.11 12.94 -11.38
C SER A 47 15.32 12.10 -10.38
N ALA A 48 16.01 11.32 -9.53
CA ALA A 48 15.36 10.51 -8.51
C ALA A 48 14.71 11.38 -7.42
N LYS A 49 15.38 12.44 -6.99
CA LYS A 49 14.85 13.40 -6.01
C LYS A 49 13.58 14.09 -6.54
N ASN A 50 13.59 14.49 -7.81
CA ASN A 50 12.41 15.07 -8.46
C ASN A 50 11.27 14.05 -8.55
N ALA A 51 11.54 12.79 -8.88
CA ALA A 51 10.52 11.75 -8.93
C ALA A 51 9.86 11.51 -7.56
N ILE A 52 10.64 11.46 -6.48
CA ILE A 52 10.11 11.33 -5.11
C ILE A 52 9.21 12.54 -4.76
N GLY A 53 9.60 13.75 -5.16
CA GLY A 53 8.83 14.97 -4.88
C GLY A 53 7.56 15.14 -5.71
N GLN A 54 7.32 14.29 -6.72
CA GLN A 54 6.07 14.29 -7.51
C GLN A 54 4.98 13.38 -6.92
N ILE A 55 5.35 12.50 -5.98
CA ILE A 55 4.43 11.61 -5.26
C ILE A 55 3.80 12.39 -4.10
#